data_AF-A0A8S9MMR6-F1
#
_entry.id   AF-A0A8S9MMR6-F1
#
_cell.length_a   1.000
_cell.length_b   1.000
_cell.length_c   1.000
_cell.angle_alpha   90.00
_cell.angle_beta   90.00
_cell.angle_gamma   90.00
#
_symmetry.space_group_name_H-M   'P 1'
#
loop_
_entity.id
_entity.type
_entity.pdbx_description
1 polymer ?
#
loop_
_entity_poly.entity_id
_entity_poly.type
_entity_poly.pdbx_seq_one_letter_code
_entity_poly.pdbx_strand_id
1 'polypeptide(L)'
;MADWGPVVIAVILFVLLTPGLLFQIPARGRIVEFGNMQTSGASILVHSIIFFGLITIFTIAIRLHIYTAETLIDRYVTVGAYSLLRSCTIEPECIIGQHSILMEGSLVETRSILEAGSVVPPGRRIPSGELWGGNPARFIRTLTNEETLEIPKLAVAINHLSGDYFSEFLPYSTVYLEVEKFKKSLGIAV
;
A
#
# COMPACT_ATOMS: atom_id res chain seq x y z
N MET A 1 -5.94 3.71 -3.01
CA MET A 1 -4.60 3.83 -3.60
C MET A 1 -4.70 4.10 -5.09
N ALA A 2 -3.83 4.94 -5.65
CA ALA A 2 -3.71 5.07 -7.09
C ALA A 2 -2.80 3.95 -7.62
N ASP A 3 -3.38 2.98 -8.30
CA ASP A 3 -2.63 2.06 -9.14
C ASP A 3 -2.09 2.86 -10.34
N TRP A 4 -0.77 2.98 -10.42
CA TRP A 4 -0.11 3.67 -11.53
C TRP A 4 0.06 2.78 -12.76
N GLY A 5 -0.26 1.48 -12.66
CA GLY A 5 -0.15 0.52 -13.76
C GLY A 5 -0.85 1.02 -15.02
N PRO A 6 -2.17 1.32 -14.97
CA PRO A 6 -2.91 1.83 -16.11
C PRO A 6 -2.35 3.15 -16.66
N VAL A 7 -1.88 4.06 -15.80
CA VAL A 7 -1.34 5.36 -16.21
C VAL A 7 -0.01 5.20 -16.94
N VAL A 8 0.92 4.44 -16.38
CA VAL A 8 2.24 4.20 -16.98
C VAL A 8 2.11 3.43 -18.29
N ILE A 9 1.27 2.39 -18.31
CA ILE A 9 0.99 1.60 -19.52
C ILE A 9 0.36 2.50 -20.58
N ALA A 10 -0.62 3.34 -20.23
CA ALA A 10 -1.25 4.28 -21.15
C ALA A 10 -0.22 5.25 -21.74
N VAL A 11 0.68 5.81 -20.93
CA VAL A 11 1.72 6.74 -21.40
C VAL A 11 2.70 6.04 -22.34
N ILE A 12 3.16 4.84 -22.00
CA ILE A 12 4.08 4.06 -22.84
C ILE A 12 3.41 3.70 -24.17
N LEU A 13 2.18 3.15 -24.13
CA LEU A 13 1.43 2.81 -25.33
C LEU A 13 1.11 4.05 -26.17
N PHE A 14 0.80 5.18 -25.54
CA PHE A 14 0.53 6.42 -26.24
C PHE A 14 1.76 6.87 -27.02
N VAL A 15 2.95 6.89 -26.39
CA VAL A 15 4.21 7.20 -27.09
C VAL A 15 4.49 6.17 -28.19
N LEU A 16 4.31 4.88 -27.94
CA LEU A 16 4.61 3.83 -28.91
C LEU A 16 3.68 3.83 -30.13
N LEU A 17 2.39 4.10 -29.92
CA LEU A 17 1.33 4.05 -30.94
C LEU A 17 0.90 5.43 -31.44
N THR A 18 1.63 6.50 -31.12
CA THR A 18 1.38 7.80 -31.74
C THR A 18 1.72 7.71 -33.24
N PRO A 19 0.74 7.86 -34.14
CA PRO A 19 0.95 7.67 -35.57
C PRO A 19 1.95 8.71 -36.09
N GLY A 20 3.03 8.23 -36.69
CA GLY A 20 4.08 9.08 -37.27
C GLY A 20 5.24 9.41 -36.32
N LEU A 21 5.18 9.04 -35.03
CA LEU A 21 6.29 9.21 -34.08
C LEU A 21 7.35 8.11 -34.24
N LEU A 22 6.95 6.84 -34.10
CA LEU A 22 7.84 5.69 -34.30
C LEU A 22 7.53 4.97 -35.61
N PHE A 23 6.27 4.59 -35.82
CA PHE A 23 5.80 3.95 -37.05
C PHE A 23 4.37 4.41 -37.40
N GLN A 24 3.97 4.18 -38.65
CA GLN A 24 2.66 4.55 -39.18
C GLN A 24 2.08 3.40 -40.00
N ILE A 25 0.83 3.03 -39.68
CA ILE A 25 0.07 1.90 -40.26
C ILE A 25 -1.43 2.29 -40.30
N PRO A 26 -2.08 2.32 -41.46
CA PRO A 26 -1.53 2.25 -42.82
C PRO A 26 -0.86 3.57 -43.23
N ALA A 27 0.26 3.48 -43.94
CA ALA A 27 0.91 4.67 -44.51
C ALA A 27 0.36 5.01 -45.90
N ARG A 28 0.68 6.21 -46.41
CA ARG A 28 0.06 6.77 -47.62
C ARG A 28 0.56 6.09 -48.91
N GLY A 29 1.76 5.51 -48.90
CA GLY A 29 2.35 4.82 -50.05
C GLY A 29 2.89 3.40 -49.77
N ARG A 30 2.99 2.97 -48.51
CA ARG A 30 3.45 1.63 -48.08
C ARG A 30 2.64 1.12 -46.89
N ILE A 31 2.77 -0.17 -46.57
CA ILE A 31 2.06 -0.81 -45.44
C ILE A 31 2.53 -0.24 -44.09
N VAL A 32 3.84 0.05 -43.97
CA VAL A 32 4.47 0.64 -42.78
C VAL A 32 5.45 1.73 -43.20
N GLU A 33 5.37 2.91 -42.59
CA GLU A 33 6.36 3.99 -42.71
C GLU A 33 6.90 4.37 -41.33
N PHE A 34 8.16 4.79 -41.24
CA PHE A 34 8.83 5.14 -39.98
C PHE A 34 9.21 6.62 -39.97
N GLY A 35 8.90 7.33 -38.88
CA GLY A 35 9.39 8.70 -38.62
C GLY A 35 8.97 9.81 -39.59
N ASN A 36 7.89 9.63 -40.36
CA ASN A 36 7.48 10.60 -41.39
C ASN A 36 6.72 11.82 -40.80
N MET A 37 6.30 11.80 -39.52
CA MET A 37 5.50 12.85 -38.85
C MET A 37 4.22 13.29 -39.59
N GLN A 38 3.80 12.58 -40.63
CA GLN A 38 2.56 12.82 -41.36
C GLN A 38 1.44 11.95 -40.78
N THR A 39 0.30 12.55 -40.45
CA THR A 39 -0.86 11.83 -39.92
C THR A 39 -1.94 11.64 -40.98
N SER A 40 -2.59 10.47 -40.97
CA SER A 40 -3.74 10.15 -41.84
C SER A 40 -4.88 9.66 -40.97
N GLY A 41 -6.12 10.02 -41.29
CA GLY A 41 -7.31 9.60 -40.53
C GLY A 41 -7.43 8.08 -40.40
N ALA A 42 -7.05 7.33 -41.44
CA ALA A 42 -7.01 5.87 -41.40
C ALA A 42 -5.96 5.33 -40.42
N SER A 43 -4.80 5.99 -40.31
CA SER A 43 -3.75 5.61 -39.37
C SER A 43 -4.16 5.89 -37.93
N ILE A 44 -4.84 7.01 -37.68
CA ILE A 44 -5.34 7.36 -36.34
C ILE A 44 -6.34 6.30 -35.87
N LEU A 45 -7.27 5.88 -36.74
CA LEU A 45 -8.28 4.89 -36.41
C LEU A 45 -7.67 3.52 -36.10
N VAL A 46 -6.72 3.06 -36.93
CA VAL A 46 -6.03 1.78 -36.71
C VAL A 46 -5.20 1.79 -35.42
N HIS A 47 -4.41 2.85 -35.18
CA HIS A 47 -3.59 2.94 -33.96
C HIS A 47 -4.45 3.07 -32.70
N SER A 48 -5.60 3.74 -32.78
CA SER A 48 -6.54 3.84 -31.65
C SER A 48 -7.13 2.49 -31.28
N ILE A 49 -7.52 1.67 -32.27
CA ILE A 49 -8.04 0.32 -32.02
C ILE A 49 -6.97 -0.56 -31.36
N ILE A 50 -5.73 -0.51 -31.87
CA ILE A 50 -4.62 -1.28 -31.28
C ILE A 50 -4.30 -0.79 -29.87
N PHE A 51 -4.31 0.53 -29.63
CA PHE A 51 -4.11 1.11 -28.31
C PHE A 51 -5.16 0.62 -27.31
N PHE A 52 -6.44 0.70 -27.65
CA PHE A 52 -7.54 0.21 -26.79
C PHE A 52 -7.46 -1.30 -26.55
N GLY A 53 -7.06 -2.09 -27.55
CA GLY A 53 -6.85 -3.53 -27.39
C GLY A 53 -5.68 -3.87 -26.46
N LEU A 54 -4.53 -3.23 -26.65
CA LEU A 54 -3.35 -3.48 -25.83
C LEU A 54 -3.55 -3.00 -24.39
N ILE A 55 -4.09 -1.80 -24.17
CA ILE A 55 -4.29 -1.28 -22.82
C ILE A 55 -5.25 -2.16 -22.01
N THR A 56 -6.32 -2.68 -22.63
CA THR A 56 -7.26 -3.60 -21.96
C THR A 56 -6.61 -4.95 -21.65
N ILE A 57 -5.79 -5.50 -22.56
CA ILE A 57 -5.04 -6.74 -22.29
C ILE A 57 -4.05 -6.54 -21.12
N PHE A 58 -3.23 -5.50 -21.15
CA PHE A 58 -2.21 -5.28 -20.12
C PHE A 58 -2.81 -4.96 -18.75
N THR A 59 -3.92 -4.22 -18.70
CA THR A 59 -4.57 -3.83 -17.42
C THR A 59 -5.52 -4.89 -16.87
N ILE A 60 -6.29 -5.60 -17.72
CA ILE A 60 -7.32 -6.54 -17.27
C ILE A 60 -6.82 -7.98 -17.28
N ALA A 61 -6.10 -8.41 -18.33
CA ALA A 61 -5.68 -9.80 -18.47
C ALA A 61 -4.37 -10.10 -17.71
N ILE A 62 -3.39 -9.18 -17.76
CA ILE A 62 -2.10 -9.36 -17.09
C ILE A 62 -2.12 -8.81 -15.65
N ARG A 63 -3.08 -7.92 -15.31
CA ARG A 63 -3.15 -7.25 -14.00
C ARG A 63 -1.81 -6.63 -13.58
N LEU A 64 -1.18 -5.92 -14.52
CA LEU A 64 0.01 -5.14 -14.21
C LEU A 64 -0.38 -3.94 -13.34
N HIS A 65 -0.16 -4.10 -12.04
CA HIS A 65 -0.38 -3.05 -11.05
C HIS A 65 0.97 -2.47 -10.60
N ILE A 66 1.06 -1.14 -10.61
CA ILE A 66 2.22 -0.43 -10.06
C ILE A 66 1.72 0.25 -8.79
N TYR A 67 1.95 -0.40 -7.66
CA TYR A 67 1.61 0.14 -6.35
C TYR A 67 2.68 1.12 -5.90
N THR A 68 2.24 2.28 -5.42
CA THR A 68 3.09 3.18 -4.65
C THR A 68 3.37 2.55 -3.29
N ALA A 69 4.54 2.83 -2.72
CA ALA A 69 5.00 2.20 -1.48
C ALA A 69 3.99 2.41 -0.34
N GLU A 70 3.20 1.38 -0.03
CA GLU A 70 2.10 1.42 0.93
C GLU A 70 2.42 0.67 2.22
N THR A 71 1.75 1.05 3.30
CA THR A 71 1.77 0.27 4.54
C THR A 71 0.47 -0.51 4.65
N LEU A 72 0.55 -1.83 4.59
CA LEU A 72 -0.59 -2.73 4.76
C LEU A 72 -0.47 -3.46 6.09
N ILE A 73 -1.52 -3.39 6.90
CA ILE A 73 -1.66 -4.13 8.16
C ILE A 73 -2.89 -5.01 8.00
N ASP A 74 -2.70 -6.33 7.91
CA ASP A 74 -3.79 -7.28 7.70
C ASP A 74 -4.46 -7.70 9.03
N ARG A 75 -5.33 -8.71 8.98
CA ARG A 75 -6.15 -9.18 10.10
C ARG A 75 -5.34 -9.72 11.26
N TYR A 76 -5.79 -9.46 12.48
CA TYR A 76 -5.20 -9.97 13.73
C TYR A 76 -3.72 -9.62 13.92
N VAL A 77 -3.29 -8.47 13.39
CA VAL A 77 -1.95 -7.93 13.64
C VAL A 77 -1.95 -7.09 14.92
N THR A 78 -1.02 -7.37 15.82
CA THR A 78 -0.79 -6.58 17.02
C THR A 78 0.45 -5.72 16.84
N VAL A 79 0.27 -4.40 16.73
CA VAL A 79 1.39 -3.45 16.65
C VAL A 79 1.73 -2.92 18.03
N GLY A 80 2.94 -3.21 18.49
CA GLY A 80 3.44 -2.79 19.79
C GLY A 80 3.61 -1.27 19.91
N ALA A 81 3.58 -0.78 21.14
CA ALA A 81 3.75 0.64 21.45
C ALA A 81 5.05 1.21 20.86
N TYR A 82 5.01 2.47 20.41
CA TYR A 82 6.15 3.19 19.83
C TYR A 82 6.79 2.53 18.59
N SER A 83 6.05 1.69 17.86
CA SER A 83 6.53 1.14 16.60
C SER A 83 6.49 2.17 15.47
N LEU A 84 7.49 2.15 14.59
CA LEU A 84 7.58 2.97 13.38
C LEU A 84 7.43 2.08 12.16
N LEU A 85 6.41 2.35 11.34
CA LEU A 85 6.12 1.60 10.13
C LEU A 85 6.30 2.50 8.91
N ARG A 86 7.16 2.13 7.96
CA ARG A 86 7.38 2.86 6.71
C ARG A 86 7.25 1.94 5.51
N SER A 87 6.18 2.11 4.73
CA SER A 87 5.89 1.37 3.50
C SER A 87 6.17 -0.13 3.61
N CYS A 88 5.56 -0.78 4.59
CA CYS A 88 5.75 -2.20 4.90
C CYS A 88 4.45 -2.99 4.78
N THR A 89 4.55 -4.26 4.42
CA THR A 89 3.42 -5.19 4.38
C THR A 89 3.52 -6.14 5.55
N ILE A 90 2.49 -6.16 6.40
CA ILE A 90 2.37 -7.08 7.52
C ILE A 90 1.16 -7.98 7.25
N GLU A 91 1.46 -9.26 7.02
CA GLU A 91 0.46 -10.31 6.78
C GLU A 91 -0.35 -10.67 8.04
N PRO A 92 -1.42 -11.48 7.93
CA PRO A 92 -2.28 -11.80 9.06
C PRO A 92 -1.56 -12.45 10.23
N GLU A 93 -2.12 -12.29 11.42
CA GLU A 93 -1.67 -12.96 12.64
C GLU A 93 -0.19 -12.69 12.97
N CYS A 94 0.25 -11.44 12.85
CA CYS A 94 1.61 -11.04 13.24
C CYS A 94 1.62 -10.27 14.55
N ILE A 95 2.70 -10.40 15.32
CA ILE A 95 2.96 -9.53 16.48
C ILE A 95 4.22 -8.71 16.19
N ILE A 96 4.07 -7.39 16.22
CA ILE A 96 5.18 -6.45 16.14
C ILE A 96 5.49 -5.99 17.56
N GLY A 97 6.70 -6.31 18.05
CA GLY A 97 7.13 -5.93 19.38
C GLY A 97 7.19 -4.41 19.59
N GLN A 98 7.20 -3.99 20.85
CA GLN A 98 7.31 -2.57 21.21
C GLN A 98 8.60 -1.96 20.65
N HIS A 99 8.57 -0.68 20.29
CA HIS A 99 9.74 0.05 19.78
C HIS A 99 10.37 -0.59 18.53
N SER A 100 9.58 -1.30 17.72
CA SER A 100 10.06 -1.91 16.48
C SER A 100 10.04 -0.89 15.33
N ILE A 101 11.00 -0.98 14.43
CA ILE A 101 11.13 -0.11 13.28
C ILE A 101 11.12 -0.97 12.01
N LEU A 102 10.10 -0.81 11.17
CA LEU A 102 9.97 -1.50 9.89
C LEU A 102 10.24 -0.51 8.76
N MET A 103 11.26 -0.81 7.95
CA MET A 103 11.71 0.02 6.84
C MET A 103 11.03 -0.35 5.52
N GLU A 104 11.21 0.50 4.51
CA GLU A 104 10.54 0.41 3.21
C GLU A 104 10.70 -0.96 2.54
N GLY A 105 9.59 -1.49 2.03
CA GLY A 105 9.56 -2.77 1.33
C GLY A 105 9.78 -3.99 2.24
N SER A 106 9.80 -3.83 3.57
CA SER A 106 9.83 -4.98 4.46
C SER A 106 8.50 -5.75 4.42
N LEU A 107 8.57 -7.07 4.28
CA LEU A 107 7.43 -7.97 4.32
C LEU A 107 7.52 -8.84 5.57
N VAL A 108 6.53 -8.74 6.45
CA VAL A 108 6.37 -9.65 7.59
C VAL A 108 5.29 -10.65 7.23
N GLU A 109 5.67 -11.91 7.11
CA GLU A 109 4.74 -12.96 6.70
C GLU A 109 3.85 -13.45 7.84
N THR A 110 2.84 -14.24 7.48
CA THR A 110 1.81 -14.75 8.37
C THR A 110 2.39 -15.47 9.59
N ARG A 111 1.80 -15.24 10.77
CA ARG A 111 2.21 -15.90 12.02
C ARG A 111 3.67 -15.61 12.40
N SER A 112 4.17 -14.41 12.14
CA SER A 112 5.51 -13.98 12.57
C SER A 112 5.46 -13.15 13.84
N ILE A 113 6.52 -13.24 14.66
CA ILE A 113 6.68 -12.39 15.84
C ILE A 113 8.00 -11.62 15.74
N LEU A 114 7.93 -10.30 15.92
CA LEU A 114 9.09 -9.45 16.13
C LEU A 114 9.24 -9.15 17.63
N GLU A 115 10.44 -9.34 18.16
CA GLU A 115 10.78 -8.94 19.53
C GLU A 115 10.78 -7.41 19.68
N ALA A 116 10.73 -6.94 20.92
CA ALA A 116 10.84 -5.52 21.21
C ALA A 116 12.20 -4.95 20.75
N GLY A 117 12.18 -3.72 20.23
CA GLY A 117 13.39 -3.04 19.73
C GLY A 117 13.93 -3.58 18.40
N SER A 118 13.14 -4.37 17.67
CA SER A 118 13.56 -4.95 16.40
C SER A 118 13.59 -3.92 15.27
N VAL A 119 14.69 -3.86 14.52
CA VAL A 119 14.82 -2.96 13.36
C VAL A 119 14.94 -3.78 12.07
N VAL A 120 13.87 -3.82 11.30
CA VAL A 120 13.78 -4.56 10.04
C VAL A 120 14.33 -3.68 8.91
N PRO A 121 15.44 -4.06 8.25
CA PRO A 121 16.04 -3.24 7.19
C PRO A 121 15.17 -3.23 5.91
N PRO A 122 15.40 -2.26 5.00
CA PRO A 122 14.62 -2.14 3.77
C PRO A 122 14.65 -3.41 2.92
N GLY A 123 13.51 -3.78 2.34
CA GLY A 123 13.38 -4.96 1.46
C GLY A 123 13.53 -6.32 2.17
N ARG A 124 13.64 -6.35 3.51
CA ARG A 124 13.78 -7.59 4.26
C ARG A 124 12.44 -8.31 4.38
N ARG A 125 12.44 -9.59 4.01
CA ARG A 125 11.32 -10.52 4.24
C ARG A 125 11.57 -11.34 5.50
N ILE A 126 10.60 -11.33 6.40
CA ILE A 126 10.54 -12.17 7.61
C ILE A 126 9.62 -13.35 7.29
N PRO A 127 10.14 -14.58 7.25
CA PRO A 127 9.36 -15.76 6.90
C PRO A 127 8.29 -16.12 7.93
N SER A 128 7.26 -16.82 7.45
CA SER A 128 6.11 -17.26 8.23
C SER A 128 6.49 -18.15 9.42
N GLY A 129 5.89 -17.93 10.58
CA GLY A 129 6.11 -18.79 11.76
C GLY A 129 7.46 -18.59 12.46
N GLU A 130 8.17 -17.50 12.15
CA GLU A 130 9.49 -17.23 12.73
C GLU A 130 9.45 -16.10 13.77
N LEU A 131 10.33 -16.21 14.76
CA LEU A 131 10.62 -15.17 15.74
C LEU A 131 11.92 -14.45 15.35
N TRP A 132 11.82 -13.14 15.17
CA TRP A 132 12.90 -12.26 14.76
C TRP A 132 13.16 -11.17 15.79
N GLY A 133 14.42 -10.78 15.95
CA GLY A 133 14.80 -9.78 16.95
C GLY A 133 16.09 -9.04 16.62
N GLY A 134 16.28 -7.90 17.29
CA GLY A 134 17.53 -7.13 17.27
C GLY A 134 17.59 -5.98 16.26
N ASN A 135 18.69 -5.23 16.32
CA ASN A 135 18.98 -4.10 15.47
C ASN A 135 20.38 -4.27 14.84
N PRO A 136 20.48 -4.76 13.58
CA PRO A 136 19.39 -5.11 12.66
C PRO A 136 18.71 -6.44 13.00
N ALA A 137 17.46 -6.62 12.58
CA ALA A 137 16.66 -7.80 12.85
C ALA A 137 17.27 -9.07 12.25
N ARG A 138 17.37 -10.11 13.07
CA ARG A 138 17.89 -11.43 12.72
C ARG A 138 16.91 -12.51 13.19
N PHE A 139 16.94 -13.63 12.49
CA PHE A 139 16.26 -14.85 12.91
C PHE A 139 16.82 -15.30 14.27
N ILE A 140 15.91 -15.62 15.20
CA ILE A 140 16.25 -16.17 16.51
C ILE A 140 15.85 -17.64 16.55
N ARG A 141 14.58 -17.94 16.27
CA ARG A 141 14.03 -19.30 16.28
C ARG A 141 12.69 -19.37 15.54
N THR A 142 12.25 -20.58 15.27
CA THR A 142 10.86 -20.86 14.84
C THR A 142 9.92 -20.79 16.05
N LEU A 143 8.70 -20.33 15.81
CA LEU A 143 7.64 -20.27 16.83
C LEU A 143 7.10 -21.65 17.15
N THR A 144 6.63 -21.81 18.39
CA THR A 144 5.89 -23.00 18.77
C THR A 144 4.43 -22.90 18.31
N ASN A 145 3.74 -24.04 18.23
CA ASN A 145 2.31 -24.07 17.92
C ASN A 145 1.48 -23.35 18.99
N GLU A 146 1.93 -23.36 20.24
CA GLU A 146 1.28 -22.66 21.34
C GLU A 146 1.34 -21.15 21.14
N GLU A 147 2.54 -20.61 20.86
CA GLU A 147 2.74 -19.18 20.58
C GLU A 147 1.92 -18.73 19.37
N THR A 148 1.90 -19.54 18.32
CA THR A 148 1.11 -19.28 17.11
C THR A 148 -0.39 -19.17 17.41
N LEU A 149 -0.91 -20.03 18.30
CA LEU A 149 -2.31 -20.03 18.71
C LEU A 149 -2.64 -18.87 19.66
N GLU A 150 -1.65 -18.30 20.34
CA GLU A 150 -1.82 -17.14 21.22
C GLU A 150 -1.94 -15.82 20.47
N ILE A 151 -1.36 -15.69 19.27
CA ILE A 151 -1.41 -14.46 18.47
C ILE A 151 -2.85 -13.93 18.28
N PRO A 152 -3.81 -14.72 17.75
CA PRO A 152 -5.18 -14.23 17.59
C PRO A 152 -5.88 -13.98 18.94
N LYS A 153 -5.54 -14.72 20.00
CA LYS A 153 -6.10 -14.48 21.35
C LYS A 153 -5.68 -13.11 21.87
N LEU A 154 -4.42 -12.74 21.70
CA LEU A 154 -3.90 -11.42 22.07
C LEU A 154 -4.61 -10.31 21.28
N ALA A 155 -4.76 -10.47 19.97
CA ALA A 155 -5.45 -9.50 19.13
C ALA A 155 -6.90 -9.28 19.57
N VAL A 156 -7.63 -10.34 19.91
CA VAL A 156 -9.01 -10.25 20.41
C VAL A 156 -9.06 -9.64 21.81
N ALA A 157 -8.11 -9.95 22.69
CA ALA A 157 -8.03 -9.35 24.02
C ALA A 157 -7.80 -7.83 23.95
N ILE A 158 -6.92 -7.37 23.05
CA ILE A 158 -6.70 -5.94 22.78
C ILE A 158 -7.96 -5.31 22.19
N ASN A 159 -8.68 -6.00 21.31
CA ASN A 159 -9.94 -5.51 20.76
C ASN A 159 -11.03 -5.38 21.84
N HIS A 160 -11.11 -6.30 22.80
CA HIS A 160 -12.02 -6.17 23.94
C HIS A 160 -11.67 -4.93 24.77
N LEU A 161 -10.38 -4.76 25.12
CA LEU A 161 -9.92 -3.58 25.82
C LEU A 161 -10.25 -2.30 25.04
N SER A 162 -10.05 -2.30 23.72
CA SER A 162 -10.44 -1.18 22.87
C SER A 162 -11.94 -0.90 22.93
N GLY A 163 -12.78 -1.93 23.09
CA GLY A 163 -14.22 -1.78 23.28
C GLY A 163 -14.57 -1.12 24.62
N ASP A 164 -13.87 -1.50 25.69
CA ASP A 164 -14.03 -0.89 27.02
C ASP A 164 -13.65 0.60 26.96
N TYR A 165 -12.50 0.94 26.37
CA TYR A 165 -12.10 2.34 26.15
C TYR A 165 -13.08 3.09 25.25
N PHE A 166 -13.56 2.46 24.17
CA PHE A 166 -14.53 3.10 23.28
C PHE A 166 -15.82 3.47 24.02
N SER A 167 -16.24 2.69 25.02
CA SER A 167 -17.42 2.99 25.84
C SER A 167 -17.26 4.23 26.73
N GLU A 168 -16.02 4.64 27.01
CA GLU A 168 -15.73 5.86 27.78
C GLU A 168 -15.90 7.14 26.94
N PHE A 169 -15.89 7.04 25.61
CA PHE A 169 -15.99 8.19 24.71
C PHE A 169 -17.38 8.33 24.11
N LEU A 170 -17.95 9.53 24.23
CA LEU A 170 -19.18 9.90 23.52
C LEU A 170 -18.87 10.36 22.09
N PRO A 171 -19.85 10.30 21.17
CA PRO A 171 -19.66 10.75 19.77
C PRO A 171 -19.24 12.22 19.63
N TYR A 172 -19.66 13.08 20.57
CA TYR A 172 -19.30 14.49 20.61
C TYR A 172 -18.58 14.81 21.92
N SER A 173 -17.51 15.60 21.82
CA SER A 173 -16.83 16.13 23.00
C SER A 173 -17.55 17.36 23.54
N THR A 174 -17.42 17.62 24.85
CA THR A 174 -17.99 18.81 25.52
C THR A 174 -17.10 20.05 25.40
N VAL A 175 -16.00 19.97 24.64
CA VAL A 175 -14.99 21.03 24.50
C VAL A 175 -15.58 22.33 23.95
N TYR A 176 -16.63 22.25 23.12
CA TYR A 176 -17.27 23.44 22.55
C TYR A 176 -17.88 24.37 23.62
N LEU A 177 -18.34 23.83 24.75
CA LEU A 177 -18.88 24.63 25.86
C LEU A 177 -17.78 25.48 26.52
N GLU A 178 -16.59 24.91 26.69
CA GLU A 178 -15.43 25.63 27.21
C GLU A 178 -14.94 26.69 26.23
N VAL A 179 -14.93 26.38 24.93
CA VAL A 179 -14.64 27.35 23.88
C VAL A 179 -15.66 28.50 23.89
N GLU A 180 -16.94 28.23 24.09
CA GLU A 180 -17.98 29.25 24.15
C GLU A 180 -17.83 30.15 25.38
N LYS A 181 -17.56 29.58 26.56
CA LYS A 181 -17.23 30.34 27.78
C LYS A 181 -16.01 31.23 27.57
N PHE A 182 -14.99 30.70 26.89
CA PHE A 182 -13.77 31.45 26.57
C PHE A 182 -14.02 32.59 25.58
N LYS A 183 -14.84 32.37 24.54
CA LYS A 183 -15.24 33.45 23.62
C LYS A 183 -16.03 34.55 24.34
N LYS A 184 -16.93 34.17 25.24
CA LYS A 184 -17.69 35.09 26.08
C LYS A 184 -16.78 35.92 26.99
N SER A 185 -15.75 35.33 27.60
CA SER A 185 -14.79 36.08 28.43
C SER A 185 -13.93 37.05 27.63
N LEU A 186 -13.69 36.77 26.34
CA LEU A 186 -12.99 37.67 25.41
C LEU A 186 -13.89 38.76 24.79
N GLY A 187 -15.19 38.79 25.12
CA GLY A 187 -16.14 39.76 24.57
C GLY A 187 -16.47 39.54 23.08
N ILE A 188 -16.15 38.36 22.55
CA ILE A 188 -16.49 37.99 21.17
C ILE A 188 -17.94 37.50 21.18
N ALA A 189 -18.83 38.21 20.48
CA ALA A 189 -20.20 37.75 20.29
C ALA A 189 -20.21 36.39 19.57
N VAL A 190 -20.87 35.41 20.19
CA VAL A 190 -21.10 34.05 19.66
C VAL A 190 -22.20 34.11 18.61
#